data_AF-A0A0D2LT98-F1
#
_entry.id   AF-A0A0D2LT98-F1
#
_cell.length_a   1.000
_cell.length_b   1.000
_cell.length_c   1.000
_cell.angle_alpha   90.00
_cell.angle_beta   90.00
_cell.angle_gamma   90.00
#
_symmetry.space_group_name_H-M   'P 1'
#
loop_
_entity.id
_entity.type
_entity.pdbx_description
1 polymer ?
#
loop_
_entity_poly.entity_id
_entity_poly.type
_entity_poly.pdbx_seq_one_letter_code
_entity_poly.pdbx_strand_id
1 'polypeptide(L)'
;MGDDDEHNSSSTDEGRKEMDIYPLSCYYFGSKEAIVFKDETVSDRITRMKSNYAAYGLRTSVEAVLLVELFKHPHLLLLQLNNSIFKLPGGRLRPGET
;
A
#
# COMPACT_ATOMS: atom_id res chain seq x y z
N MET A 1 53.65 27.72 -6.19
CA MET A 1 52.47 28.57 -6.02
C MET A 1 51.65 28.38 -7.28
N GLY A 2 50.75 27.41 -7.37
CA GLY A 2 49.53 27.23 -6.55
C GLY A 2 48.37 27.71 -7.43
N ASP A 3 47.25 27.03 -7.62
CA ASP A 3 46.68 25.79 -7.09
C ASP A 3 45.69 25.26 -8.15
N ASP A 4 45.58 23.94 -8.28
CA ASP A 4 44.57 23.27 -9.10
C ASP A 4 43.23 23.26 -8.33
N ASP A 5 42.26 24.09 -8.76
CA ASP A 5 40.91 24.10 -8.18
C ASP A 5 40.06 22.95 -8.74
N GLU A 6 40.22 21.76 -8.16
CA GLU A 6 39.27 20.65 -8.24
C GLU A 6 37.94 21.06 -7.56
N HIS A 7 36.97 21.50 -8.35
CA HIS A 7 35.59 21.61 -7.89
C HIS A 7 34.98 20.21 -7.72
N ASN A 8 35.20 19.62 -6.55
CA ASN A 8 34.45 18.49 -6.04
C ASN A 8 32.98 18.88 -5.87
N SER A 9 32.17 18.64 -6.91
CA SER A 9 30.71 18.70 -6.77
C SER A 9 30.24 17.44 -6.07
N SER A 10 30.29 17.43 -4.74
CA SER A 10 29.53 16.47 -3.93
C SER A 10 28.04 16.80 -4.08
N SER A 11 27.42 16.28 -5.15
CA SER A 11 25.99 16.41 -5.37
C SER A 11 25.26 15.55 -4.32
N THR A 12 24.76 16.26 -3.33
CA THR A 12 23.82 15.89 -2.28
C THR A 12 22.80 14.82 -2.70
N ASP A 13 22.94 13.60 -2.18
CA ASP A 13 22.02 12.44 -2.33
C ASP A 13 20.85 12.51 -1.32
N GLU A 14 20.21 13.66 -1.17
CA GLU A 14 19.10 13.87 -0.20
C GLU A 14 17.72 13.45 -0.76
N GLY A 15 17.68 12.76 -1.90
CA GLY A 15 16.42 12.46 -2.62
C GLY A 15 16.22 11.03 -3.07
N ARG A 16 17.23 10.16 -2.96
CA ARG A 16 17.14 8.79 -3.46
C ARG A 16 16.60 7.87 -2.38
N LYS A 17 15.29 7.61 -2.44
CA LYS A 17 14.64 6.65 -1.55
C LYS A 17 14.83 5.24 -2.08
N GLU A 18 15.84 4.55 -1.57
CA GLU A 18 16.08 3.14 -1.86
C GLU A 18 15.24 2.26 -0.94
N MET A 19 14.81 1.10 -1.45
CA MET A 19 14.05 0.12 -0.69
C MET A 19 14.55 -1.28 -1.00
N ASP A 20 14.89 -2.02 0.04
CA ASP A 20 15.24 -3.44 -0.09
C ASP A 20 13.96 -4.26 -0.33
N ILE A 21 14.03 -5.14 -1.31
CA ILE A 21 13.00 -6.15 -1.57
C ILE A 21 13.64 -7.53 -1.53
N TYR A 22 12.89 -8.50 -1.03
CA TYR A 22 13.38 -9.86 -0.82
C TYR A 22 12.64 -10.85 -1.71
N PRO A 23 13.28 -11.97 -2.11
CA PRO A 23 12.63 -13.01 -2.92
C PRO A 23 11.32 -13.49 -2.32
N LEU A 24 10.33 -13.79 -3.17
CA LEU A 24 9.02 -14.32 -2.76
C LEU A 24 9.13 -15.55 -1.86
N SER A 25 10.15 -16.38 -2.06
CA SER A 25 10.43 -17.58 -1.27
C SER A 25 10.78 -17.31 0.20
N CYS A 26 11.09 -16.06 0.57
CA CYS A 26 11.33 -15.65 1.96
C CYS A 26 10.03 -15.47 2.76
N TYR A 27 8.87 -15.55 2.11
CA TYR A 27 7.56 -15.34 2.73
C TYR A 27 6.73 -16.63 2.73
N TYR A 28 6.06 -16.90 3.84
CA TYR A 28 5.13 -18.02 3.98
C TYR A 28 3.68 -17.53 3.97
N PHE A 29 2.85 -18.14 3.13
CA PHE A 29 1.42 -17.82 3.01
C PHE A 29 0.58 -18.87 3.75
N GLY A 30 0.17 -18.54 4.98
CA GLY A 30 -0.75 -19.35 5.76
C GLY A 30 -2.22 -19.08 5.42
N SER A 31 -3.11 -19.94 5.90
CA SER A 31 -4.56 -19.75 5.84
C SER A 31 -5.15 -19.42 7.21
N LYS A 32 -6.24 -18.65 7.22
CA LYS A 32 -7.07 -18.38 8.39
C LYS A 32 -8.54 -18.51 8.02
N GLU A 33 -9.42 -18.41 9.01
CA GLU A 33 -10.87 -18.41 8.78
C GLU A 33 -11.30 -17.34 7.78
N ALA A 34 -12.25 -17.71 6.92
CA ALA A 34 -12.76 -16.84 5.88
C ALA A 34 -13.50 -15.64 6.49
N ILE A 35 -13.19 -14.45 5.99
CA ILE A 35 -13.94 -13.25 6.33
C ILE A 35 -15.23 -13.27 5.52
N VAL A 36 -16.37 -13.31 6.20
CA VAL A 36 -17.68 -13.26 5.54
C VAL A 36 -17.89 -11.85 5.01
N PHE A 37 -17.85 -11.71 3.69
CA PHE A 37 -18.25 -10.48 3.03
C PHE A 37 -19.78 -10.46 2.96
N LYS A 38 -20.37 -9.37 3.42
CA LYS A 38 -21.79 -9.12 3.19
C LYS A 38 -21.99 -8.84 1.70
N ASP A 39 -22.97 -9.49 1.08
CA ASP A 39 -23.41 -9.18 -0.28
C ASP A 39 -24.02 -7.78 -0.32
N GLU A 40 -23.16 -6.78 -0.39
CA GLU A 40 -23.52 -5.37 -0.47
C GLU A 40 -23.52 -4.96 -1.93
N THR A 41 -24.68 -4.54 -2.43
CA THR A 41 -24.76 -4.01 -3.80
C THR A 41 -23.96 -2.71 -3.91
N VAL A 42 -23.65 -2.28 -5.14
CA VAL A 42 -23.03 -0.97 -5.36
C VAL A 42 -23.89 0.16 -4.80
N SER A 43 -25.22 0.05 -4.89
CA SER A 43 -26.18 1.03 -4.37
C SER A 43 -26.13 1.10 -2.84
N ASP A 44 -26.12 -0.04 -2.16
CA ASP A 44 -26.02 -0.10 -0.70
C ASP A 44 -24.73 0.53 -0.21
N ARG A 45 -23.62 0.25 -0.92
CA ARG A 45 -22.31 0.82 -0.62
C ARG A 45 -22.30 2.34 -0.73
N ILE A 46 -22.92 2.90 -1.77
CA ILE A 46 -23.04 4.36 -1.96
C ILE A 46 -23.92 4.97 -0.88
N THR A 47 -25.05 4.34 -0.57
CA THR A 47 -25.98 4.82 0.48
C THR A 47 -25.29 4.87 1.84
N ARG A 48 -24.56 3.80 2.20
CA ARG A 48 -23.75 3.75 3.42
C ARG A 48 -22.67 4.83 3.42
N MET A 49 -22.02 5.09 2.29
CA MET A 49 -20.99 6.13 2.18
C MET A 49 -21.56 7.53 2.43
N LYS A 50 -22.70 7.86 1.84
CA LYS A 50 -23.40 9.14 2.05
C LYS A 50 -23.82 9.33 3.50
N SER A 51 -24.42 8.30 4.11
CA SER A 51 -24.85 8.34 5.51
C SER A 51 -23.67 8.52 6.46
N ASN A 52 -22.57 7.80 6.25
CA ASN A 52 -21.35 7.98 7.05
C ASN A 52 -20.76 9.39 6.92
N TYR A 53 -20.79 9.96 5.71
CA TYR A 53 -20.28 11.31 5.49
C TYR A 53 -21.11 12.36 6.23
N ALA A 54 -22.44 12.25 6.18
CA ALA A 54 -23.32 13.15 6.91
C ALA A 54 -23.11 13.09 8.43
N ALA A 55 -22.79 11.91 8.98
CA ALA A 55 -22.60 11.71 10.41
C ALA A 55 -21.18 12.03 10.91
N TYR A 56 -20.15 11.70 10.14
CA TYR A 56 -18.76 11.68 10.60
C TYR A 56 -17.80 12.49 9.71
N GLY A 57 -18.30 13.11 8.64
CA GLY A 57 -17.48 13.84 7.68
C GLY A 57 -16.64 12.91 6.79
N LEU A 58 -15.46 13.39 6.41
CA LEU A 58 -14.61 12.70 5.42
C LEU A 58 -14.17 11.31 5.91
N ARG A 59 -14.30 10.32 5.03
CA ARG A 59 -13.77 8.97 5.28
C ARG A 59 -12.27 8.96 5.06
N THR A 60 -11.52 8.57 6.09
CA THR A 60 -10.09 8.26 6.00
C THR A 60 -9.90 6.75 5.80
N SER A 61 -9.02 6.37 4.87
CA SER A 61 -8.67 4.96 4.63
C SER A 61 -7.22 4.88 4.19
N VAL A 62 -6.57 3.78 4.54
CA VAL A 62 -5.16 3.52 4.24
C VAL A 62 -5.05 2.18 3.55
N GLU A 63 -4.14 2.11 2.58
CA GLU A 63 -3.82 0.90 1.85
C GLU A 63 -2.31 0.74 1.80
N ALA A 64 -1.85 -0.48 2.04
CA ALA A 64 -0.44 -0.84 2.08
C ALA A 64 -0.01 -1.42 0.74
N VAL A 65 1.18 -1.01 0.29
CA VAL A 65 1.85 -1.53 -0.90
C VAL A 65 2.97 -2.44 -0.42
N LEU A 66 2.83 -3.75 -0.66
CA LEU A 66 3.83 -4.74 -0.27
C LEU A 66 4.57 -5.23 -1.51
N LEU A 67 5.90 -5.09 -1.51
CA LEU A 67 6.78 -5.45 -2.60
C LEU A 67 7.59 -6.71 -2.25
N VAL A 68 7.74 -7.59 -3.24
CA VAL A 68 8.62 -8.76 -3.20
C VAL A 68 9.37 -8.88 -4.51
N GLU A 69 10.48 -9.62 -4.51
CA GLU A 69 11.20 -9.96 -5.74
C GLU A 69 10.76 -11.33 -6.25
N LEU A 70 10.46 -11.42 -7.54
CA LEU A 70 10.34 -12.70 -8.23
C LEU A 70 11.02 -12.59 -9.59
N PHE A 71 11.95 -13.50 -9.88
CA PHE A 71 12.78 -13.48 -11.09
C PHE A 71 13.48 -12.13 -11.35
N LYS A 72 14.05 -11.50 -10.31
CA LYS A 72 14.71 -10.18 -10.37
C LYS A 72 13.79 -9.01 -10.78
N HIS A 73 12.48 -9.17 -10.61
CA HIS A 73 11.50 -8.13 -10.87
C HIS A 73 10.66 -7.85 -9.61
N PRO A 74 10.38 -6.58 -9.29
CA PRO A 74 9.49 -6.24 -8.19
C PRO A 74 8.05 -6.66 -8.53
N HIS A 75 7.40 -7.31 -7.58
CA HIS A 75 6.01 -7.74 -7.66
C HIS A 75 5.22 -7.17 -6.48
N LEU A 76 3.95 -6.83 -6.72
CA LEU A 76 3.02 -6.38 -5.70
C LEU A 76 2.19 -7.53 -5.15
N LEU A 77 2.08 -7.63 -3.82
CA LEU A 77 1.14 -8.55 -3.19
C LEU A 77 -0.26 -7.92 -3.12
N LEU A 78 -1.26 -8.67 -3.62
CA LEU A 78 -2.66 -8.24 -3.68
C LEU A 78 -3.57 -9.30 -3.06
N LEU A 79 -4.70 -8.85 -2.52
CA LEU A 79 -5.79 -9.71 -2.09
C LEU A 79 -6.72 -9.95 -3.29
N GLN A 80 -6.80 -11.20 -3.75
CA GLN A 80 -7.73 -11.60 -4.81
C GLN A 80 -9.07 -12.04 -4.21
N LEU A 81 -10.16 -11.46 -4.69
CA LEU A 81 -11.54 -11.81 -4.33
C LEU A 81 -12.30 -12.21 -5.59
N ASN A 82 -13.16 -13.23 -5.48
CA ASN A 82 -14.06 -13.70 -6.55
C ASN A 82 -13.36 -13.85 -7.92
N ASN A 83 -12.09 -14.29 -7.90
CA ASN A 83 -11.20 -14.50 -9.04
C ASN A 83 -10.97 -13.30 -9.99
N SER A 84 -11.59 -12.15 -9.75
CA SER A 84 -11.63 -11.01 -10.69
C SER A 84 -11.42 -9.65 -10.03
N ILE A 85 -11.45 -9.59 -8.69
CA ILE A 85 -11.27 -8.37 -7.92
C ILE A 85 -9.92 -8.45 -7.22
N PHE A 86 -9.11 -7.42 -7.35
CA PHE A 86 -7.83 -7.29 -6.66
C PHE A 86 -7.85 -6.06 -5.76
N LYS A 87 -7.38 -6.20 -4.53
CA LYS A 87 -7.33 -5.11 -3.55
C LYS A 87 -5.97 -5.06 -2.87
N LEU A 88 -5.54 -3.84 -2.52
CA LEU A 88 -4.43 -3.66 -1.60
C LEU A 88 -4.88 -4.03 -0.17
N PRO A 89 -4.00 -4.61 0.66
CA PRO A 89 -4.26 -4.77 2.08
C PRO A 89 -4.48 -3.39 2.72
N GLY A 90 -5.57 -3.21 3.47
CA GLY A 90 -5.90 -1.90 4.01
C GLY A 90 -7.26 -1.85 4.67
N GLY A 91 -7.66 -0.64 5.06
CA GLY A 91 -8.90 -0.44 5.81
C GLY A 91 -9.28 1.01 6.04
N ARG A 92 -10.45 1.20 6.63
CA ARG A 92 -10.92 2.50 7.12
C ARG A 92 -10.30 2.76 8.50
N LEU A 93 -9.77 3.96 8.69
CA LEU A 93 -9.26 4.39 9.99
C LEU A 93 -10.42 4.78 10.92
N ARG A 94 -10.24 4.53 12.21
CA ARG A 94 -11.11 5.04 13.26
C ARG A 94 -10.80 6.52 13.53
N PRO A 95 -11.74 7.29 14.08
CA PRO A 95 -11.47 8.68 14.47
C PRO A 95 -10.28 8.76 15.43
N GLY A 96 -9.26 9.54 15.06
CA GLY A 96 -8.05 9.73 15.87
C GLY A 96 -6.98 8.64 15.75
N GLU A 97 -7.17 7.64 14.89
CA GLU A 97 -6.15 6.62 14.58
C GLU A 97 -5.08 7.23 13.64
N THR A 98 -3.80 6.93 13.92
CA THR A 98 -2.63 7.41 13.17
C THR A 98 -1.97 6.30 12.38
#